data_AF-X1DZ40-F1
#
_entry.id   AF-X1DZ40-F1
#
_cell.length_a   1.000
_cell.length_b   1.000
_cell.length_c   1.000
_cell.angle_alpha   90.00
_cell.angle_beta   90.00
_cell.angle_gamma   90.00
#
_symmetry.space_group_name_H-M   'P 1'
#
loop_
_entity.id
_entity.type
_entity.pdbx_description
1 polymer ?
#
loop_
_entity_poly.entity_id
_entity_poly.type
_entity_poly.pdbx_seq_one_letter_code
_entity_poly.pdbx_strand_id
1 'polypeptide(L)'
;LAEVLGSPELADDGRFTSNPLRVKNRRELRQQIIRKLKTRNAVEWESLLTERSIPCSRVHTVANLVEGEQLQALSLMTPFPHPLIPDLRLIDLPVSQDGKRAGQHLPPPTLGSDTDTILKELGYSD
;
A
#
# COMPACT_ATOMS: atom_id res chain seq x y z
N LEU A 1 17.25 -2.36 -16.42
CA LEU A 1 17.73 -1.83 -15.12
C LEU A 1 19.13 -1.21 -15.22
N ALA A 2 20.16 -1.95 -15.64
CA ALA A 2 21.54 -1.46 -15.75
C ALA A 2 21.66 -0.14 -16.55
N GLU A 3 21.01 -0.07 -17.71
CA GLU A 3 20.94 1.16 -18.53
C GLU A 3 20.32 2.34 -17.78
N VAL A 4 19.17 2.15 -17.14
CA VAL A 4 18.44 3.21 -16.40
C VAL A 4 19.25 3.72 -15.22
N LEU A 5 20.04 2.86 -14.59
CA LEU A 5 20.97 3.24 -13.51
C LEU A 5 22.20 4.00 -14.04
N GLY A 6 22.37 4.15 -15.36
CA GLY A 6 23.59 4.70 -15.97
C GLY A 6 24.80 3.82 -15.64
N SER A 7 24.62 2.51 -15.69
CA SER A 7 25.66 1.50 -15.43
C SER A 7 25.48 0.29 -16.34
N PRO A 8 25.45 0.47 -17.69
CA PRO A 8 25.25 -0.62 -18.63
C PRO A 8 26.30 -1.74 -18.45
N GLU A 9 27.52 -1.40 -18.02
CA GLU A 9 28.60 -2.35 -17.75
C GLU A 9 28.26 -3.42 -16.71
N LEU A 10 27.29 -3.17 -15.82
CA LEU A 10 26.82 -4.17 -14.86
C LEU A 10 26.09 -5.34 -15.52
N ALA A 11 25.57 -5.16 -16.75
CA ALA A 11 24.93 -6.24 -17.50
C ALA A 11 25.96 -7.24 -18.06
N ASP A 12 27.14 -6.74 -18.43
CA ASP A 12 28.22 -7.52 -19.04
C ASP A 12 29.23 -8.06 -18.03
N ASP A 13 29.20 -7.55 -16.78
CA ASP A 13 30.03 -8.08 -15.70
C ASP A 13 29.75 -9.57 -15.49
N GLY A 14 30.78 -10.39 -15.69
CA GLY A 14 30.71 -11.85 -15.57
C GLY A 14 30.18 -12.35 -14.22
N ARG A 15 30.15 -11.51 -13.18
CA ARG A 15 29.54 -11.83 -11.88
C ARG A 15 28.01 -11.72 -11.86
N PHE A 16 27.39 -11.06 -12.83
CA PHE A 16 25.97 -10.68 -12.83
C PHE A 16 25.17 -11.12 -14.07
N THR A 17 25.80 -11.78 -15.04
CA THR A 17 25.18 -12.20 -16.32
C THR A 17 24.00 -13.16 -16.15
N SER A 18 24.04 -14.05 -15.16
CA SER A 18 22.96 -15.02 -14.89
C SER A 18 22.36 -14.88 -13.49
N ASN A 19 21.14 -15.36 -13.30
CA ASN A 19 20.49 -15.30 -11.99
C ASN A 19 21.27 -16.03 -10.88
N PRO A 20 21.80 -17.26 -11.08
CA PRO A 20 22.65 -17.92 -10.09
C PRO A 20 23.88 -17.09 -9.71
N LEU A 21 24.52 -16.45 -10.68
CA LEU A 21 25.70 -15.60 -10.45
C LEU A 21 25.31 -14.33 -9.67
N ARG A 22 24.19 -13.69 -9.99
CA ARG A 22 23.65 -12.56 -9.22
C ARG A 22 23.31 -12.93 -7.79
N VAL A 23 22.78 -14.13 -7.55
CA VAL A 23 22.50 -14.62 -6.19
C VAL A 23 23.80 -14.86 -5.43
N LYS A 24 24.79 -15.52 -6.05
CA LYS A 24 26.12 -15.74 -5.46
C LYS A 24 26.81 -14.42 -5.09
N ASN A 25 26.72 -13.41 -5.96
CA ASN A 25 27.36 -12.10 -5.80
C ASN A 25 26.41 -11.00 -5.30
N ARG A 26 25.29 -11.37 -4.65
CA ARG A 26 24.17 -10.46 -4.33
C ARG A 26 24.60 -9.23 -3.53
N ARG A 27 25.50 -9.41 -2.56
CA ARG A 27 25.99 -8.32 -1.71
C ARG A 27 26.69 -7.25 -2.54
N GLU A 28 27.54 -7.66 -3.45
CA GLU A 28 28.29 -6.74 -4.31
C GLU A 28 27.40 -6.06 -5.33
N LEU A 29 26.52 -6.82 -6.01
CA LEU A 29 25.53 -6.27 -6.93
C LEU A 29 24.66 -5.20 -6.24
N ARG A 30 24.17 -5.51 -5.02
CA ARG A 30 23.38 -4.58 -4.22
C ARG A 30 24.15 -3.29 -3.93
N GLN A 31 25.43 -3.36 -3.58
CA GLN A 31 26.24 -2.17 -3.32
C GLN A 31 26.43 -1.30 -4.56
N GLN A 32 26.57 -1.89 -5.74
CA GLN A 32 26.63 -1.15 -7.01
C GLN A 32 25.30 -0.45 -7.30
N ILE A 33 24.19 -1.17 -7.20
CA ILE A 33 22.84 -0.62 -7.43
C ILE A 33 22.53 0.52 -6.44
N ILE A 34 22.80 0.31 -5.14
CA ILE A 34 22.53 1.33 -4.11
C ILE A 34 23.36 2.59 -4.36
N ARG A 35 24.63 2.46 -4.76
CA ARG A 35 25.45 3.64 -5.09
C ARG A 35 24.81 4.49 -6.19
N LYS A 36 24.21 3.86 -7.20
CA LYS A 36 23.49 4.57 -8.25
C LYS A 36 22.15 5.12 -7.76
N LEU A 37 21.37 4.34 -7.01
CA LEU A 37 20.09 4.82 -6.49
C LEU A 37 20.22 6.03 -5.54
N LYS A 38 21.37 6.22 -4.89
CA LYS A 38 21.64 7.40 -4.04
C LYS A 38 21.82 8.72 -4.81
N THR A 39 21.94 8.70 -6.15
CA THR A 39 22.22 9.92 -6.92
C THR A 39 20.99 10.75 -7.27
N ARG A 40 19.78 10.21 -7.04
CA ARG A 40 18.49 10.86 -7.31
C ARG A 40 17.50 10.52 -6.20
N ASN A 41 16.43 11.29 -6.09
CA ASN A 41 15.38 11.01 -5.11
C ASN A 41 14.46 9.86 -5.57
N ALA A 42 13.63 9.35 -4.65
CA ALA A 42 12.79 8.18 -4.92
C ALA A 42 11.69 8.45 -5.99
N VAL A 43 11.17 9.68 -6.07
CA VAL A 43 10.13 10.07 -7.05
C VAL A 43 10.71 10.07 -8.46
N GLU A 44 11.91 10.61 -8.63
CA GLU A 44 12.62 10.59 -9.92
C GLU A 44 12.92 9.15 -10.36
N TRP A 45 13.38 8.30 -9.44
CA TRP A 45 13.64 6.90 -9.78
C TRP A 45 12.38 6.13 -10.14
N GLU A 46 11.30 6.31 -9.37
CA GLU A 46 10.02 5.69 -9.66
C GLU A 46 9.53 6.04 -11.06
N SER A 47 9.61 7.32 -11.44
CA SER A 47 9.26 7.78 -12.80
C SER A 47 10.14 7.12 -13.88
N LEU A 48 11.48 7.20 -13.75
CA LEU A 48 12.43 6.65 -14.73
C LEU A 48 12.33 5.13 -14.91
N LEU A 49 12.11 4.41 -13.82
CA LEU A 49 11.98 2.95 -13.83
C LEU A 49 10.62 2.53 -14.41
N THR A 50 9.54 3.25 -14.08
CA THR A 50 8.19 2.99 -14.60
C THR A 50 8.11 3.24 -16.11
N GLU A 51 8.74 4.29 -16.62
CA GLU A 51 8.83 4.58 -18.06
C GLU A 51 9.47 3.42 -18.86
N ARG A 52 10.32 2.61 -18.20
CA ARG A 52 10.96 1.43 -18.78
C ARG A 52 10.30 0.11 -18.38
N SER A 53 9.07 0.15 -17.87
CA SER A 53 8.31 -1.01 -17.39
C SER A 53 9.05 -1.86 -16.36
N ILE A 54 9.93 -1.24 -15.57
CA ILE A 54 10.65 -1.92 -14.48
C ILE A 54 9.79 -1.81 -13.23
N PRO A 55 9.33 -2.95 -12.64
CA PRO A 55 8.50 -2.91 -11.45
C PRO A 55 9.25 -2.26 -10.28
N CYS A 56 8.70 -1.15 -9.78
CA CYS A 56 9.22 -0.44 -8.63
C CYS A 56 8.09 0.35 -7.97
N SER A 57 8.32 0.75 -6.72
CA SER A 57 7.49 1.74 -6.04
C SER A 57 8.34 2.40 -4.97
N ARG A 58 8.11 3.70 -4.73
CA ARG A 58 8.68 4.37 -3.58
C ARG A 58 8.04 3.87 -2.28
N VAL A 59 8.73 4.04 -1.17
CA VAL A 59 8.13 3.80 0.15
C VAL A 59 7.26 4.99 0.50
N HIS A 60 5.95 4.77 0.65
CA HIS A 60 4.99 5.80 1.05
C HIS A 60 4.91 5.92 2.59
N THR A 61 4.74 7.13 3.09
CA THR A 61 4.29 7.37 4.48
C THR A 61 2.78 7.15 4.57
N VAL A 62 2.26 6.94 5.78
CA VAL A 62 0.80 6.82 5.99
C VAL A 62 0.07 8.08 5.51
N ALA A 63 0.61 9.27 5.79
CA ALA A 63 0.04 10.53 5.31
C ALA A 63 -0.05 10.58 3.77
N ASN A 64 1.05 10.27 3.07
CA ASN A 64 1.10 10.25 1.61
C ASN A 64 0.21 9.15 1.00
N LEU A 65 -0.02 8.06 1.73
CA LEU A 65 -0.87 6.96 1.28
C LEU A 65 -2.34 7.38 1.29
N VAL A 66 -2.81 8.01 2.37
CA VAL A 66 -4.19 8.48 2.51
C VAL A 66 -4.57 9.50 1.42
N GLU A 67 -3.61 10.30 0.98
CA GLU A 67 -3.77 11.27 -0.10
C GLU A 67 -3.41 10.70 -1.48
N GLY A 68 -3.00 9.43 -1.55
CA GLY A 68 -2.49 8.82 -2.77
C GLY A 68 -3.56 8.58 -3.83
N GLU A 69 -3.18 8.75 -5.10
CA GLU A 69 -4.04 8.58 -6.26
C GLU A 69 -4.76 7.22 -6.26
N GLN A 70 -4.07 6.15 -5.88
CA GLN A 70 -4.68 4.81 -5.83
C GLN A 70 -5.81 4.70 -4.81
N LEU A 71 -5.66 5.27 -3.60
CA LEU A 71 -6.72 5.22 -2.59
C LEU A 71 -7.92 6.08 -3.01
N GLN A 72 -7.67 7.19 -3.69
CA GLN A 72 -8.72 8.06 -4.25
C GLN A 72 -9.45 7.38 -5.42
N ALA A 73 -8.70 6.82 -6.38
CA ALA A 73 -9.25 6.10 -7.52
C ALA A 73 -10.09 4.90 -7.10
N LEU A 74 -9.69 4.25 -6.01
CA LEU A 74 -10.45 3.17 -5.41
C LEU A 74 -11.51 3.65 -4.41
N SER A 75 -11.61 4.94 -4.07
CA SER A 75 -12.53 5.44 -3.01
C SER A 75 -12.42 4.65 -1.70
N LEU A 76 -11.20 4.26 -1.30
CA LEU A 76 -10.98 3.38 -0.14
C LEU A 76 -11.07 4.12 1.20
N MET A 77 -10.80 5.42 1.23
CA MET A 77 -11.00 6.25 2.42
C MET A 77 -12.43 6.77 2.41
N THR A 78 -13.31 6.14 3.20
CA THR A 78 -14.74 6.48 3.21
C THR A 78 -15.11 7.26 4.47
N PRO A 79 -16.03 8.25 4.37
CA PRO A 79 -16.62 8.86 5.54
C PRO A 79 -17.37 7.82 6.36
N PHE A 80 -17.16 7.85 7.68
CA PHE A 80 -17.80 6.96 8.62
C PHE A 80 -18.58 7.79 9.65
N PRO A 81 -19.93 7.74 9.64
CA PRO A 81 -20.73 8.51 10.60
C PRO A 81 -20.54 7.96 12.01
N HIS A 82 -19.80 8.69 12.84
CA HIS A 82 -19.55 8.33 14.24
C HIS A 82 -20.14 9.38 15.18
N PRO A 83 -20.91 8.99 16.21
CA PRO A 83 -21.60 9.95 17.09
C PRO A 83 -20.65 10.84 17.91
N LEU A 84 -19.43 10.37 18.18
CA LEU A 84 -18.45 11.09 19.03
C LEU A 84 -17.27 11.69 18.24
N ILE A 85 -17.04 11.26 17.00
CA ILE A 85 -15.85 11.62 16.25
C ILE A 85 -16.30 12.25 14.94
N PRO A 86 -16.29 13.60 14.84
CA PRO A 86 -16.67 14.28 13.60
C PRO A 86 -15.67 13.94 12.49
N ASP A 87 -16.18 13.86 11.26
CA ASP A 87 -15.39 13.63 10.04
C ASP A 87 -14.47 12.41 10.06
N LEU A 88 -14.82 11.38 10.87
CA LEU A 88 -14.07 10.13 10.89
C LEU A 88 -14.05 9.51 9.49
N ARG A 89 -12.85 9.15 9.03
CA ARG A 89 -12.67 8.36 7.81
C ARG A 89 -11.97 7.06 8.13
N LEU A 90 -12.48 5.97 7.57
CA LEU A 90 -11.91 4.64 7.73
C LEU A 90 -11.52 4.08 6.36
N ILE A 91 -10.65 3.06 6.39
CA ILE A 91 -10.35 2.26 5.21
C ILE A 91 -11.49 1.27 5.04
N ASP A 92 -12.14 1.30 3.87
CA ASP A 92 -13.22 0.38 3.51
C ASP A 92 -12.67 -0.96 2.99
N LEU A 93 -13.57 -1.91 2.72
CA LEU A 93 -13.22 -3.22 2.20
C LEU A 93 -12.36 -3.09 0.93
N PRO A 94 -11.22 -3.80 0.85
CA PRO A 94 -10.34 -3.75 -0.33
C PRO A 94 -10.95 -4.45 -1.55
N VAL A 95 -12.14 -5.02 -1.42
CA VAL A 95 -12.84 -5.78 -2.45
C VAL A 95 -14.15 -5.07 -2.80
N SER A 96 -14.41 -4.96 -4.11
CA SER A 96 -15.68 -4.50 -4.67
C SER A 96 -16.22 -5.56 -5.63
N GLN A 97 -17.54 -5.68 -5.71
CA GLN A 97 -18.24 -6.53 -6.68
C GLN A 97 -19.01 -5.61 -7.65
N ASP A 98 -18.78 -5.77 -8.96
CA ASP A 98 -19.41 -4.96 -10.01
C ASP A 98 -19.31 -3.43 -9.77
N GLY A 99 -18.16 -2.99 -9.25
CA GLY A 99 -17.90 -1.58 -8.91
C GLY A 99 -18.58 -1.10 -7.62
N LYS A 100 -19.26 -1.98 -6.88
CA LYS A 100 -19.93 -1.65 -5.61
C LYS A 100 -19.24 -2.34 -4.44
N ARG A 101 -19.06 -1.62 -3.33
CA ARG A 101 -18.62 -2.18 -2.06
C ARG A 101 -19.81 -2.46 -1.15
N ALA A 102 -19.66 -3.43 -0.26
CA ALA A 102 -20.63 -3.65 0.82
C ALA A 102 -20.58 -2.44 1.76
N GLY A 103 -21.55 -1.53 1.60
CA GLY A 103 -21.49 -0.16 2.10
C GLY A 103 -22.40 0.13 3.28
N GLN A 104 -22.56 -0.79 4.22
CA GLN A 104 -23.21 -0.46 5.49
C GLN A 104 -22.31 -0.82 6.65
N HIS A 105 -21.66 0.21 7.18
CA HIS A 105 -20.98 0.13 8.46
C HIS A 105 -21.73 1.01 9.45
N LEU A 106 -22.19 0.41 10.54
CA LEU A 106 -22.73 1.14 11.69
C LEU A 106 -21.57 1.49 12.62
N PRO A 107 -21.66 2.60 13.38
CA PRO A 107 -20.71 2.85 14.46
C PRO A 107 -20.68 1.66 15.42
N PRO A 108 -19.53 1.37 16.04
CA PRO A 108 -19.45 0.32 17.04
C PRO A 108 -20.47 0.58 18.16
N PRO A 109 -21.17 -0.45 18.66
CA PRO A 109 -22.15 -0.27 19.73
C PRO A 109 -21.47 0.32 20.97
N THR A 110 -22.19 1.18 21.68
CA THR A 110 -21.73 1.65 22.98
C THR A 110 -21.85 0.53 23.99
N LEU A 111 -21.14 0.65 25.12
CA LEU A 111 -21.22 -0.33 26.19
C LEU A 111 -22.67 -0.50 26.65
N GLY A 112 -23.22 -1.70 26.45
CA GLY A 112 -24.57 -2.07 26.87
C GLY A 112 -25.71 -1.61 25.96
N SER A 113 -25.45 -1.06 24.76
CA SER A 113 -26.51 -0.57 23.87
C SER A 113 -27.53 -1.64 23.49
N ASP A 114 -27.10 -2.90 23.40
CA ASP A 114 -27.91 -4.02 22.94
C ASP A 114 -28.34 -4.95 24.09
N THR A 115 -28.04 -4.59 25.35
CA THR A 115 -28.29 -5.45 26.52
C THR A 115 -29.79 -5.75 26.69
N ASP A 116 -30.64 -4.73 26.71
CA ASP A 116 -32.09 -4.93 26.88
C ASP A 116 -32.70 -5.68 25.70
N THR A 117 -32.23 -5.41 24.48
CA THR A 117 -32.67 -6.11 23.26
C THR A 117 -32.37 -7.60 23.35
N ILE A 118 -31.13 -7.97 23.68
CA ILE A 118 -30.75 -9.39 23.80
C ILE A 118 -31.45 -10.08 24.98
N LEU A 119 -31.60 -9.42 26.13
CA LEU A 119 -32.32 -10.00 27.28
C LEU A 119 -33.79 -10.29 26.93
N LYS A 120 -34.45 -9.41 26.17
CA LYS A 120 -35.81 -9.63 25.67
C LYS A 120 -35.88 -10.78 24.67
N GLU A 121 -34.93 -10.87 23.73
CA GLU A 121 -34.82 -12.00 22.80
C GLU A 121 -34.64 -13.34 23.51
N LEU A 122 -33.98 -13.34 24.69
CA LEU A 122 -33.79 -14.51 25.54
C LEU A 122 -34.99 -14.83 26.45
N GLY A 123 -36.05 -14.00 26.44
CA GLY A 123 -37.28 -14.24 27.20
C GLY A 123 -37.30 -13.70 28.62
N TYR A 124 -36.37 -12.81 28.98
CA TYR A 124 -36.44 -12.09 30.25
C TYR A 124 -37.47 -10.95 30.16
N SER A 125 -38.29 -10.78 31.21
CA SER A 125 -39.22 -9.66 31.34
C SER A 125 -38.51 -8.42 31.89
N ASP A 126 -39.14 -7.24 31.70
CA ASP A 126 -38.68 -5.95 32.25
C ASP A 126 -38.52 -5.96 33.78
#